data_AF-A0A356IPE1-F1
#
_entry.id   AF-A0A356IPE1-F1
#
_cell.length_a   1.000
_cell.length_b   1.000
_cell.length_c   1.000
_cell.angle_alpha   90.00
_cell.angle_beta   90.00
_cell.angle_gamma   90.00
#
_symmetry.space_group_name_H-M   'P 1'
#
loop_
_entity.id
_entity.type
_entity.pdbx_description
1 polymer ?
#
loop_
_entity_poly.entity_id
_entity_poly.type
_entity_poly.pdbx_seq_one_letter_code
_entity_poly.pdbx_strand_id
1 'polypeptide(L)'
;MKTKINHRTITSFIALWVLLPNLLLLSGCGGDNSAITFTRSPTSKSLIFAYPYPGQREVTPSAQVVLRFSAPLDENVAADLENRLQLVTAEDDNAITFDHDAVDDNRGLVLRPVDKLTPNTEYQLQLIGEGIGG
;
A
#
# COMPACT_ATOMS: atom_id res chain seq x y z
N MET A 1 -43.37 54.85 -44.98
CA MET A 1 -42.92 54.70 -46.38
C MET A 1 -41.52 54.08 -46.34
N LYS A 2 -41.38 52.76 -46.54
CA LYS A 2 -40.75 52.12 -47.74
C LYS A 2 -39.53 52.90 -48.27
N THR A 3 -38.35 52.37 -48.58
CA THR A 3 -37.66 51.07 -48.64
C THR A 3 -36.30 51.42 -49.27
N LYS A 4 -35.17 50.82 -48.87
CA LYS A 4 -34.24 50.15 -49.80
C LYS A 4 -33.00 49.62 -49.09
N ILE A 5 -32.94 48.29 -49.15
CA ILE A 5 -31.81 47.40 -48.91
C ILE A 5 -30.71 47.70 -49.93
N ASN A 6 -29.44 47.58 -49.53
CA ASN A 6 -28.41 47.17 -50.48
C ASN A 6 -27.49 46.11 -49.85
N HIS A 7 -27.57 44.92 -50.44
CA HIS A 7 -26.76 43.75 -50.17
C HIS A 7 -25.38 43.95 -50.80
N ARG A 8 -24.30 43.80 -50.03
CA ARG A 8 -23.01 43.34 -50.58
C ARG A 8 -22.37 42.36 -49.61
N THR A 9 -22.73 41.10 -49.80
CA THR A 9 -21.98 39.93 -49.36
C THR A 9 -20.62 39.92 -50.04
N ILE A 10 -19.52 39.98 -49.28
CA ILE A 10 -18.25 39.36 -49.68
C ILE A 10 -17.76 38.59 -48.44
N THR A 11 -17.85 37.28 -48.61
CA THR A 11 -17.41 36.19 -47.76
C THR A 11 -15.89 36.15 -47.56
N SER A 12 -15.51 35.65 -46.39
CA SER A 12 -14.37 34.74 -46.20
C SER A 12 -12.97 35.32 -46.37
N PHE A 13 -12.44 35.95 -45.32
CA PHE A 13 -11.01 36.02 -44.95
C PHE A 13 -11.04 36.70 -43.58
N ILE A 14 -10.96 36.03 -42.44
CA ILE A 14 -9.72 35.59 -41.79
C ILE A 14 -10.19 34.69 -40.65
N ALA A 15 -10.42 33.41 -40.94
CA ALA A 15 -10.52 32.36 -39.94
C ALA A 15 -9.10 31.94 -39.52
N LEU A 16 -8.31 32.92 -39.08
CA LEU A 16 -6.94 32.73 -38.58
C LEU A 16 -6.82 33.41 -37.22
N TRP A 17 -7.76 33.09 -36.34
CA TRP A 17 -7.75 33.45 -34.92
C TRP A 17 -7.93 32.17 -34.09
N VAL A 18 -7.21 31.13 -34.49
CA VAL A 18 -7.00 29.90 -33.72
C VAL A 18 -5.49 29.77 -33.60
N LEU A 19 -5.00 29.54 -32.38
CA LEU A 19 -3.59 29.52 -31.95
C LEU A 19 -3.13 30.81 -31.24
N LEU A 20 -3.86 31.24 -30.22
CA LEU A 20 -3.17 31.72 -29.02
C LEU A 20 -2.63 30.48 -28.28
N PRO A 21 -1.30 30.29 -28.17
CA PRO A 21 -0.76 29.17 -27.41
C PRO A 21 -1.11 29.37 -25.95
N ASN A 22 -1.76 28.36 -25.35
CA ASN A 22 -1.79 28.17 -23.90
C ASN A 22 -0.34 27.95 -23.45
N LEU A 23 0.36 29.04 -23.18
CA LEU A 23 1.71 29.00 -22.63
C LEU A 23 1.60 28.51 -21.19
N LEU A 24 1.78 27.20 -21.06
CA LEU A 24 1.92 26.44 -19.84
C LEU A 24 2.85 27.14 -18.86
N LEU A 25 2.29 27.72 -17.80
CA LEU A 25 3.03 27.98 -16.58
C LEU A 25 3.08 26.68 -15.77
N LEU A 26 3.90 25.73 -16.21
CA LEU A 26 4.39 24.69 -15.31
C LEU A 26 5.42 25.34 -14.39
N SER A 27 4.97 25.94 -13.29
CA SER A 27 5.84 26.17 -12.14
C SER A 27 6.18 24.81 -11.54
N GLY A 28 7.25 24.18 -12.03
CA GLY A 28 7.90 23.08 -11.34
C GLY A 28 8.63 23.64 -10.12
N CYS A 29 8.09 23.40 -8.93
CA CYS A 29 8.87 23.51 -7.70
C CYS A 29 9.80 22.29 -7.66
N GLY A 30 10.94 22.40 -8.32
CA GLY A 30 11.96 21.36 -8.41
C GLY A 30 13.32 21.95 -8.10
N GLY A 31 13.42 22.60 -6.94
CA GLY A 31 14.59 23.38 -6.57
C GLY A 31 14.82 23.31 -5.07
N ASP A 32 15.05 22.10 -4.56
CA ASP A 32 15.81 21.90 -3.33
C ASP A 32 16.58 20.58 -3.46
N ASN A 33 17.87 20.69 -3.78
CA ASN A 33 18.83 19.62 -3.56
C ASN A 33 19.23 19.63 -2.08
N SER A 34 18.24 19.54 -1.20
CA SER A 34 18.53 19.15 0.17
C SER A 34 18.97 17.70 0.10
N ALA A 35 20.23 17.44 0.43
CA ALA A 35 20.65 16.07 0.72
C ALA A 35 19.70 15.58 1.82
N ILE A 36 18.76 14.71 1.45
CA ILE A 36 17.94 14.00 2.43
C ILE A 36 18.93 13.08 3.13
N THR A 37 19.56 13.56 4.20
CA THR A 37 20.24 12.70 5.14
C THR A 37 19.15 11.92 5.82
N PHE A 38 18.84 10.77 5.24
CA PHE A 38 17.97 9.81 5.87
C PHE A 38 18.74 9.27 7.07
N THR A 39 18.59 9.90 8.23
CA THR A 39 18.95 9.30 9.52
C THR A 39 17.92 8.22 9.87
N ARG A 40 17.55 7.37 8.91
CA ARG A 40 16.93 6.10 9.26
C ARG A 40 18.08 5.18 9.59
N SER A 41 18.10 4.73 10.83
CA SER A 41 19.03 3.69 11.25
C SER A 41 19.01 2.58 10.18
N PRO A 42 20.17 2.14 9.67
CA PRO A 42 20.23 1.06 8.67
C PRO A 42 19.62 -0.27 9.17
N THR A 43 19.18 -0.30 10.44
CA THR A 43 18.60 -1.42 11.18
C THR A 43 17.09 -1.33 11.43
N SER A 44 16.32 -0.40 10.85
CA SER A 44 14.87 -0.45 11.04
C SER A 44 14.29 -1.64 10.26
N LYS A 45 14.12 -2.79 10.93
CA LYS A 45 13.38 -3.95 10.44
C LYS A 45 11.95 -3.50 10.17
N SER A 46 11.59 -3.30 8.91
CA SER A 46 10.25 -2.83 8.51
C SER A 46 9.57 -3.91 7.70
N LEU A 47 8.27 -4.11 7.92
CA LEU A 47 7.44 -4.92 7.05
C LEU A 47 7.34 -4.24 5.66
N ILE A 48 7.76 -4.95 4.61
CA ILE A 48 7.75 -4.46 3.22
C ILE A 48 6.75 -5.18 2.33
N PHE A 49 6.28 -6.36 2.73
CA PHE A 49 5.21 -7.07 2.05
C PHE A 49 4.38 -7.86 3.06
N ALA A 50 3.08 -7.90 2.83
CA ALA A 50 2.13 -8.73 3.56
C ALA A 50 1.13 -9.34 2.57
N TYR A 51 0.86 -10.63 2.74
CA TYR A 51 -0.29 -11.31 2.17
C TYR A 51 -1.04 -12.04 3.29
N PRO A 52 -2.36 -11.96 3.36
CA PRO A 52 -3.18 -10.94 2.72
C PRO A 52 -2.71 -9.53 3.08
N TYR A 53 -2.93 -8.56 2.19
CA TYR A 53 -2.63 -7.16 2.55
C TYR A 53 -3.66 -6.66 3.58
N PRO A 54 -3.33 -5.67 4.43
CA PRO A 54 -4.27 -5.15 5.42
C PRO A 54 -5.60 -4.70 4.80
N GLY A 55 -6.71 -5.22 5.32
CA GLY A 55 -8.06 -4.94 4.80
C GLY A 55 -8.43 -5.68 3.51
N GLN A 56 -7.61 -6.63 3.05
CA GLN A 56 -7.95 -7.46 1.90
C GLN A 56 -9.21 -8.29 2.19
N ARG A 57 -10.12 -8.32 1.20
CA ARG A 57 -11.39 -9.06 1.25
C ARG A 57 -11.32 -10.27 0.33
N GLU A 58 -12.30 -11.18 0.50
CA GLU A 58 -12.44 -12.39 -0.33
C GLU A 58 -11.18 -13.28 -0.33
N VAL A 59 -10.45 -13.26 0.79
CA VAL A 59 -9.33 -14.16 1.04
C VAL A 59 -9.89 -15.57 1.25
N THR A 60 -9.30 -16.58 0.60
CA THR A 60 -9.70 -17.97 0.84
C THR A 60 -9.48 -18.35 2.31
N PRO A 61 -10.42 -19.05 2.98
CA PRO A 61 -10.24 -19.40 4.39
C PRO A 61 -9.10 -20.39 4.68
N SER A 62 -8.48 -20.95 3.63
CA SER A 62 -7.26 -21.77 3.73
C SER A 62 -5.98 -20.96 3.45
N ALA A 63 -6.07 -19.63 3.37
CA ALA A 63 -4.92 -18.79 3.05
C ALA A 63 -3.93 -18.78 4.21
N GLN A 64 -2.66 -18.86 3.86
CA GLN A 64 -1.56 -18.51 4.76
C GLN A 64 -1.39 -17.00 4.87
N VAL A 65 -0.83 -16.54 5.99
CA VAL A 65 -0.32 -15.18 6.14
C VAL A 65 1.18 -15.19 5.84
N VAL A 66 1.64 -14.30 4.97
CA VAL A 66 3.03 -14.16 4.56
C VAL A 66 3.48 -12.75 4.85
N LEU A 67 4.57 -12.60 5.59
CA LEU A 67 5.19 -11.33 5.91
C LEU A 67 6.61 -11.31 5.35
N ARG A 68 7.04 -10.20 4.75
CA ARG A 68 8.44 -9.96 4.37
C ARG A 68 8.93 -8.70 5.05
N PHE A 69 10.09 -8.78 5.66
CA PHE A 69 10.76 -7.68 6.35
C PHE A 69 11.93 -7.16 5.51
N SER A 70 12.31 -5.89 5.67
CA SER A 70 13.46 -5.29 4.97
C SER A 70 14.81 -5.87 5.39
N ALA A 71 14.87 -6.47 6.59
CA ALA A 71 16.05 -7.11 7.16
C ALA A 71 15.64 -8.36 7.94
N PRO A 72 16.57 -9.30 8.22
CA PRO A 72 16.27 -10.52 8.98
C PRO A 72 15.72 -10.21 10.38
N LEU A 73 14.76 -11.00 10.83
CA LEU A 73 14.39 -11.09 12.24
C LEU A 73 15.54 -11.73 13.03
N ASP A 74 15.68 -11.35 14.30
CA ASP A 74 16.66 -12.00 15.17
C ASP A 74 16.24 -13.45 15.44
N GLU A 75 17.21 -14.34 15.60
CA GLU A 75 16.95 -15.78 15.77
C GLU A 75 16.07 -16.08 16.99
N ASN A 76 16.27 -15.35 18.09
CA ASN A 76 15.45 -15.47 19.30
C ASN A 76 14.00 -14.99 19.09
N VAL A 77 13.80 -13.96 18.26
CA VAL A 77 12.45 -13.48 17.91
C VAL A 77 11.74 -14.50 17.01
N ALA A 78 12.44 -15.04 16.02
CA ALA A 78 11.89 -16.05 15.11
C ALA A 78 11.53 -17.37 15.83
N ALA A 79 12.32 -17.77 16.83
CA ALA A 79 12.10 -18.99 17.61
C ALA A 79 10.97 -18.87 18.67
N ASP A 80 10.51 -17.66 18.99
CA ASP A 80 9.56 -17.36 20.07
C ASP A 80 8.29 -16.67 19.53
N LEU A 81 7.90 -17.00 18.30
CA LEU A 81 6.91 -16.22 17.58
C LEU A 81 5.50 -16.31 18.17
N GLU A 82 5.13 -17.47 18.72
CA GLU A 82 3.83 -17.71 19.35
C GLU A 82 3.58 -16.81 20.58
N ASN A 83 4.64 -16.29 21.21
CA ASN A 83 4.54 -15.35 22.34
C ASN A 83 4.61 -13.88 21.89
N ARG A 84 4.75 -13.64 20.59
CA ARG A 84 5.00 -12.31 20.00
C ARG A 84 3.97 -11.92 18.94
N LEU A 85 3.30 -12.90 18.33
CA LEU A 85 2.25 -12.72 17.35
C LEU A 85 1.04 -13.58 17.71
N GLN A 86 -0.14 -13.02 17.45
CA GLN A 86 -1.39 -13.76 17.58
C GLN A 86 -2.30 -13.44 16.40
N LEU A 87 -2.89 -14.46 15.80
CA LEU A 87 -3.98 -14.30 14.85
C LEU A 87 -5.28 -14.38 15.64
N VAL A 88 -6.14 -13.38 15.51
CA VAL A 88 -7.44 -13.33 16.20
C VAL A 88 -8.58 -12.97 15.25
N THR A 89 -9.80 -13.32 15.63
CA THR A 89 -11.02 -12.74 15.04
C THR A 89 -11.19 -11.28 15.49
N ALA A 90 -11.58 -10.40 14.58
CA ALA A 90 -11.77 -8.98 14.91
C ALA A 90 -13.04 -8.70 15.76
N GLU A 91 -13.99 -9.63 15.80
CA GLU A 91 -15.26 -9.46 16.51
C GLU A 91 -15.12 -9.65 18.03
N ASP A 92 -14.34 -10.65 18.44
CA ASP A 92 -14.26 -11.11 19.83
C ASP A 92 -12.84 -11.49 20.30
N ASP A 93 -11.81 -11.16 19.52
CA ASP A 93 -10.40 -11.44 19.81
C ASP A 93 -10.11 -12.93 20.10
N ASN A 94 -10.92 -13.85 19.55
CA ASN A 94 -10.66 -15.27 19.71
C ASN A 94 -9.37 -15.66 18.98
N ALA A 95 -8.45 -16.25 19.75
CA ALA A 95 -7.17 -16.71 19.24
C ALA A 95 -7.33 -17.89 18.26
N ILE A 96 -6.62 -17.79 17.14
CA ILE A 96 -6.50 -18.82 16.11
C ILE A 96 -5.09 -19.40 16.17
N THR A 97 -5.01 -20.71 16.37
CA THR A 97 -3.73 -21.43 16.34
C THR A 97 -3.18 -21.48 14.91
N PHE A 98 -1.88 -21.24 14.77
CA PHE A 98 -1.16 -21.35 13.52
C PHE A 98 0.16 -22.10 13.70
N ASP A 99 0.64 -22.74 12.64
CA ASP A 99 2.03 -23.13 12.50
C ASP A 99 2.80 -22.00 11.81
N HIS A 100 4.10 -21.88 12.08
CA HIS A 100 4.92 -20.84 11.46
C HIS A 100 6.27 -21.37 10.94
N ASP A 101 6.77 -20.76 9.86
CA ASP A 101 8.14 -20.92 9.38
C ASP A 101 8.79 -19.56 9.13
N ALA A 102 10.00 -19.37 9.66
CA ALA A 102 10.90 -18.33 9.18
C ALA A 102 11.54 -18.79 7.86
N VAL A 103 11.53 -17.94 6.84
CA VAL A 103 12.01 -18.24 5.49
C VAL A 103 12.94 -17.14 4.98
N ASP A 104 13.68 -17.43 3.91
CA ASP A 104 14.56 -16.45 3.24
C ASP A 104 15.54 -15.78 4.23
N ASP A 105 16.30 -16.60 4.96
CA ASP A 105 17.24 -16.19 6.01
C ASP A 105 16.59 -15.28 7.08
N ASN A 106 15.47 -15.71 7.65
CA ASN A 106 14.66 -14.97 8.62
C ASN A 106 14.13 -13.62 8.13
N ARG A 107 14.18 -13.33 6.82
CA ARG A 107 13.58 -12.10 6.27
C ARG A 107 12.11 -12.27 5.94
N GLY A 108 11.62 -13.49 5.83
CA GLY A 108 10.22 -13.81 5.63
C GLY A 108 9.65 -14.65 6.76
N LEU A 109 8.34 -14.57 6.92
CA LEU A 109 7.58 -15.36 7.87
C LEU A 109 6.31 -15.85 7.19
N VAL A 110 6.04 -17.14 7.31
CA VAL A 110 4.82 -17.77 6.80
C VAL A 110 4.05 -18.34 7.99
N LEU A 111 2.84 -17.85 8.22
CA LEU A 111 1.90 -18.35 9.23
C LEU A 111 0.79 -19.13 8.53
N ARG A 112 0.51 -20.33 9.02
CA ARG A 112 -0.50 -21.24 8.46
C ARG A 112 -1.50 -21.58 9.56
N PRO A 113 -2.75 -21.12 9.46
CA PRO A 113 -3.79 -21.57 10.38
C PRO A 113 -3.84 -23.11 10.42
N VAL A 114 -3.87 -23.69 11.62
CA VAL A 114 -3.94 -25.15 11.78
C VAL A 114 -5.29 -25.67 11.28
N ASP A 115 -6.34 -24.94 11.61
CA ASP A 115 -7.70 -25.17 11.12
C ASP A 115 -8.08 -24.17 10.03
N LYS A 116 -9.00 -24.57 9.16
CA LYS A 116 -9.57 -23.67 8.16
C LYS A 116 -10.31 -22.52 8.84
N LEU A 117 -10.04 -21.30 8.41
CA LEU A 117 -10.71 -20.10 8.92
C LEU A 117 -12.20 -20.10 8.58
N THR A 118 -12.98 -19.35 9.37
CA THR A 118 -14.41 -19.13 9.12
C THR A 118 -14.58 -18.15 7.95
N PRO A 119 -15.37 -18.49 6.93
CA PRO A 119 -15.69 -17.55 5.85
C PRO A 119 -16.45 -16.34 6.36
N ASN A 120 -16.29 -15.19 5.68
CA ASN A 120 -16.98 -13.95 6.03
C ASN A 120 -16.69 -13.46 7.48
N THR A 121 -15.48 -13.74 7.96
CA THR A 121 -14.96 -13.28 9.25
C THR A 121 -13.72 -12.43 9.01
N GLU A 122 -13.62 -11.29 9.71
CA GLU A 122 -12.42 -10.47 9.70
C GLU A 122 -11.42 -11.01 10.72
N TYR A 123 -10.16 -11.09 10.31
CA TYR A 123 -9.06 -11.57 11.14
C TYR A 123 -7.99 -10.50 11.23
N GLN A 124 -7.36 -10.41 12.40
CA GLN A 124 -6.28 -9.48 12.68
C GLN A 124 -5.05 -10.23 13.16
N LEU A 125 -3.90 -9.90 12.59
CA LEU A 125 -2.62 -10.31 13.14
C LEU A 125 -2.14 -9.24 14.11
N GLN A 126 -2.07 -9.57 15.39
CA GLN A 126 -1.70 -8.68 16.47
C GLN A 126 -0.28 -8.98 16.96
N LEU A 127 0.44 -7.92 17.33
CA LEU A 127 1.68 -8.04 18.09
C LEU A 127 1.32 -8.16 19.57
N ILE A 128 1.87 -9.16 20.24
CA ILE A 128 1.72 -9.41 21.66
C ILE A 128 3.08 -9.45 22.34
N GLY A 129 3.10 -9.42 23.67
CA GLY A 129 4.35 -9.47 24.44
C GLY A 129 5.32 -8.34 24.04
N GLU A 130 6.57 -8.71 23.75
CA GLU A 130 7.62 -7.79 23.29
C GLU A 130 7.51 -7.43 21.80
N GLY A 131 6.64 -8.10 21.03
CA GLY A 131 6.54 -7.95 19.58
C GLY A 131 7.80 -8.45 18.83
N ILE A 132 7.95 -7.99 17.60
CA ILE A 132 8.97 -8.47 16.64
C ILE A 132 10.06 -7.43 16.31
N GLY A 133 10.03 -6.28 16.99
CA GLY A 133 10.87 -5.11 16.69
C GLY A 133 12.33 -5.21 17.15
N GLY A 134 12.64 -6.15 18.04
CA GLY A 134 13.93 -6.20 18.75
C GLY A 134 14.02 -5.18 19.88
#